data_AF-A0A7W0SLW8-F1
#
_entry.id   AF-A0A7W0SLW8-F1
#
_cell.length_a   1.000
_cell.length_b   1.000
_cell.length_c   1.000
_cell.angle_alpha   90.00
_cell.angle_beta   90.00
_cell.angle_gamma   90.00
#
_symmetry.space_group_name_H-M   'P 1'
#
loop_
_entity.id
_entity.type
_entity.pdbx_description
1 polymer ?
#
loop_
_entity_poly.entity_id
_entity_poly.type
_entity_poly.pdbx_seq_one_letter_code
_entity_poly.pdbx_strand_id
1 'polypeptide(L)'
;VQGGASPERVDGPAGQVAVDPYGTASPEFVVGDEFVRMWTSALAHCHKRFEGTRPLYRKDPSGGIGAFTPDSFPVFDTFRDNAYVIADSNHGYKMNGVGDLVAGELLGETSALPEPFRFSRYATGKLHPVSNSPFPWS
;
A
#
# COMPACT_ATOMS: atom_id res chain seq x y z
N VAL A 1 18.67 7.25 -10.83
CA VAL A 1 17.83 7.81 -9.74
C VAL A 1 16.41 7.28 -9.88
N GLN A 2 15.81 6.79 -8.80
CA GLN A 2 14.40 6.37 -8.75
C GLN A 2 13.91 6.46 -7.30
N GLY A 3 12.60 6.47 -7.10
CA GLY A 3 11.98 6.41 -5.78
C GLY A 3 10.47 6.45 -5.87
N GLY A 4 9.83 6.64 -4.72
CA GLY A 4 8.38 6.73 -4.57
C GLY A 4 8.01 7.97 -3.77
N ALA A 5 6.76 8.38 -3.89
CA ALA A 5 6.17 9.41 -3.05
C ALA A 5 4.94 8.86 -2.33
N SER A 6 4.36 9.71 -1.51
CA SER A 6 3.02 9.57 -0.96
C SER A 6 2.02 9.17 -2.05
N PRO A 7 1.09 8.24 -1.78
CA PRO A 7 0.05 7.90 -2.74
C PRO A 7 -0.88 9.09 -2.99
N GLU A 8 -1.32 9.23 -4.23
CA GLU A 8 -2.35 10.19 -4.61
C GLU A 8 -3.73 9.52 -4.51
N ARG A 9 -4.75 10.29 -4.13
CA ARG A 9 -6.12 9.78 -4.08
C ARG A 9 -6.65 9.66 -5.51
N VAL A 10 -7.12 8.47 -5.87
CA VAL A 10 -7.87 8.25 -7.09
C VAL A 10 -9.31 8.73 -6.88
N ASP A 11 -9.75 9.67 -7.71
CA ASP A 11 -11.10 10.19 -7.66
C ASP A 11 -12.10 9.29 -8.40
N GLY A 12 -13.35 9.33 -7.96
CA GLY A 12 -14.45 8.58 -8.57
C GLY A 12 -14.88 7.32 -7.81
N PRO A 13 -15.90 6.61 -8.30
CA PRO A 13 -16.41 5.40 -7.65
C PRO A 13 -15.40 4.26 -7.77
N ALA A 14 -15.05 3.62 -6.65
CA ALA A 14 -14.06 2.54 -6.62
C ALA A 14 -14.38 1.38 -7.60
N GLY A 15 -15.66 1.04 -7.80
CA GLY A 15 -16.09 -0.01 -8.73
C GLY A 15 -15.95 0.35 -10.22
N GLN A 16 -15.57 1.58 -10.55
CA GLN A 16 -15.31 2.04 -11.92
C GLN A 16 -13.82 2.23 -12.19
N VAL A 17 -12.96 2.06 -11.18
CA VAL A 17 -11.51 2.18 -11.34
C VAL A 17 -10.97 0.93 -12.05
N ALA A 18 -10.32 1.12 -13.19
CA ALA A 18 -9.74 0.04 -13.97
C ALA A 18 -8.40 -0.39 -13.36
N VAL A 19 -8.42 -1.45 -12.54
CA VAL A 19 -7.18 -1.98 -11.93
C VAL A 19 -6.29 -2.67 -12.96
N ASP A 20 -6.91 -3.32 -13.96
CA ASP A 20 -6.21 -4.08 -14.99
C ASP A 20 -6.09 -3.31 -16.31
N PRO A 21 -4.95 -3.43 -17.02
CA PRO A 21 -3.76 -4.18 -16.61
C PRO A 21 -3.01 -3.49 -15.44
N TYR A 22 -2.54 -4.28 -14.48
CA TYR A 22 -1.88 -3.76 -13.27
C TYR A 22 -0.37 -3.50 -13.46
N GLY A 23 0.21 -2.68 -12.56
CA GLY A 23 1.64 -2.47 -12.45
C GLY A 23 2.24 -1.74 -13.66
N THR A 24 3.36 -2.25 -14.18
CA THR A 24 4.08 -1.62 -15.31
C THR A 24 3.31 -1.66 -16.63
N ALA A 25 2.29 -2.50 -16.71
CA ALA A 25 1.40 -2.57 -17.87
C ALA A 25 0.22 -1.58 -17.77
N SER A 26 0.01 -0.95 -16.61
CA SER A 26 -1.08 0.01 -16.41
C SER A 26 -0.89 1.24 -17.30
N PRO A 27 -1.94 1.66 -18.03
CA PRO A 27 -1.91 2.90 -18.80
C PRO A 27 -2.11 4.14 -17.92
N GLU A 28 -2.64 3.96 -16.70
CA GLU A 28 -3.13 5.05 -15.85
C GLU A 28 -2.25 5.24 -14.61
N PHE A 29 -1.92 4.17 -13.89
CA PHE A 29 -1.22 4.24 -12.60
C PHE A 29 0.29 4.12 -12.75
N VAL A 30 0.85 4.91 -13.68
CA VAL A 30 2.29 5.01 -13.94
C VAL A 30 2.77 6.45 -13.75
N VAL A 31 4.01 6.61 -13.29
CA VAL A 31 4.57 7.93 -13.03
C VAL A 31 4.80 8.71 -14.33
N GLY A 32 4.39 9.98 -14.32
CA GLY A 32 4.64 10.94 -15.40
C GLY A 32 5.84 11.86 -15.15
N ASP A 33 6.16 12.71 -16.12
CA ASP A 33 7.27 13.67 -16.04
C ASP A 33 7.16 14.65 -14.85
N GLU A 34 5.93 14.99 -14.46
CA GLU A 34 5.64 15.84 -13.29
C GLU A 34 6.14 15.20 -12.00
N PHE A 35 5.87 13.90 -11.80
CA PHE A 35 6.38 13.12 -10.68
C PHE A 35 7.91 13.07 -10.72
N VAL A 36 8.50 12.80 -11.88
CA VAL A 36 9.97 12.73 -12.04
C VAL A 36 10.62 14.06 -11.63
N ARG A 37 10.03 15.19 -12.04
CA ARG A 37 10.49 16.52 -11.63
C ARG A 37 10.37 16.71 -10.13
N MET A 38 9.18 16.50 -9.56
CA MET A 38 8.93 16.63 -8.12
C MET A 38 9.92 15.78 -7.31
N TRP A 39 10.01 14.48 -7.60
CA TRP A 39 10.85 13.54 -6.86
C TRP A 39 12.33 13.93 -6.92
N THR A 40 12.86 14.21 -8.11
CA THR A 40 14.30 14.54 -8.26
C THR A 40 14.65 15.90 -7.64
N SER A 41 13.75 16.87 -7.68
CA SER A 41 13.90 18.15 -6.99
C SER A 41 13.88 17.99 -5.46
N ALA A 42 12.91 17.23 -4.94
CA ALA A 42 12.82 16.94 -3.51
C ALA A 42 14.05 16.17 -3.01
N LEU A 43 14.51 15.17 -3.77
CA LEU A 43 15.70 14.40 -3.45
C LEU A 43 16.96 15.27 -3.40
N ALA A 44 17.14 16.17 -4.38
CA ALA A 44 18.26 17.11 -4.38
C ALA A 44 18.20 18.10 -3.22
N HIS A 45 17.00 18.57 -2.86
CA HIS A 45 16.79 19.45 -1.71
C HIS A 45 17.15 18.77 -0.39
N CYS A 46 16.67 17.55 -0.15
CA CYS A 46 16.95 16.79 1.06
C CYS A 46 18.41 16.27 1.11
N HIS A 47 19.00 16.01 -0.05
CA HIS A 47 20.31 15.40 -0.16
C HIS A 47 21.11 16.02 -1.33
N LYS A 48 21.90 17.05 -1.02
CA LYS A 48 22.70 17.82 -2.00
C LYS A 48 23.55 16.96 -2.96
N ARG A 49 23.99 15.77 -2.56
CA ARG A 49 24.71 14.82 -3.43
C ARG A 49 23.93 14.38 -4.69
N PHE A 50 22.61 14.56 -4.72
CA PHE A 50 21.76 14.24 -5.87
C PHE A 50 21.42 15.47 -6.72
N GLU A 51 21.98 16.64 -6.44
CA GLU A 51 21.83 17.82 -7.28
C GLU A 51 22.31 17.53 -8.72
N GLY A 52 21.54 17.98 -9.72
CA GLY A 52 21.86 17.75 -11.14
C GLY A 52 21.66 16.31 -11.64
N THR A 53 21.18 15.38 -10.82
CA THR A 53 21.07 13.96 -11.21
C THR A 53 19.77 13.57 -11.93
N ARG A 54 18.86 14.53 -12.19
CA ARG A 54 17.61 14.28 -12.95
C ARG A 54 17.82 13.59 -14.31
N PRO A 55 18.84 13.93 -15.13
CA PRO A 55 19.10 13.23 -16.39
C PRO A 55 19.43 11.74 -16.22
N LEU A 56 19.81 11.30 -15.02
CA LEU A 56 20.09 9.90 -14.67
C LEU A 56 18.85 9.17 -14.11
N TYR A 57 17.66 9.77 -14.21
CA TYR A 57 16.43 9.12 -13.77
C TYR A 57 16.08 7.94 -14.69
N ARG A 58 15.74 6.79 -14.09
CA ARG A 58 15.36 5.59 -14.83
C ARG A 58 13.90 5.70 -15.28
N LYS A 59 13.66 5.79 -16.59
CA LYS A 59 12.33 6.00 -17.19
C LYS A 59 11.60 4.69 -17.49
N ASP A 60 11.41 3.87 -16.47
CA ASP A 60 10.57 2.68 -16.58
C ASP A 60 9.13 3.02 -16.16
N PRO A 61 8.09 2.50 -16.83
CA PRO A 61 6.71 2.62 -16.37
C PRO A 61 6.63 2.00 -14.98
N SER A 62 6.58 2.85 -13.97
CA SER A 62 6.62 2.47 -12.56
C SER A 62 5.53 3.21 -11.82
N GLY A 63 4.98 2.59 -10.79
CA GLY A 63 3.74 3.03 -10.17
C GLY A 63 2.88 1.84 -9.80
N GLY A 64 1.66 2.11 -9.38
CA GLY A 64 0.70 1.11 -8.97
C GLY A 64 -0.48 1.76 -8.28
N ILE A 65 -1.52 0.98 -8.07
CA ILE A 65 -2.70 1.36 -7.31
C ILE A 65 -2.85 0.44 -6.10
N GLY A 66 -3.23 1.00 -4.97
CA GLY A 66 -3.51 0.26 -3.75
C GLY A 66 -4.87 0.65 -3.18
N ALA A 67 -5.42 -0.22 -2.33
CA ALA A 67 -6.64 0.05 -1.59
C ALA A 67 -6.30 0.20 -0.11
N PHE A 68 -6.70 1.33 0.49
CA PHE A 68 -6.59 1.53 1.93
C PHE A 68 -7.84 1.01 2.62
N THR A 69 -7.64 0.35 3.75
CA THR A 69 -8.73 0.05 4.68
C THR A 69 -9.11 1.32 5.46
N PRO A 70 -10.30 1.38 6.10
CA PRO A 70 -10.74 2.58 6.81
C PRO A 70 -9.78 3.09 7.90
N ASP A 71 -8.99 2.19 8.49
CA ASP A 71 -8.00 2.50 9.52
C ASP A 71 -6.55 2.41 9.03
N SER A 72 -6.32 2.17 7.73
CA SER A 72 -4.99 1.98 7.12
C SER A 72 -4.20 0.76 7.60
N PHE A 73 -4.84 -0.21 8.27
CA PHE A 73 -4.23 -1.48 8.68
C PHE A 73 -4.81 -2.66 7.89
N PRO A 74 -4.03 -3.73 7.63
CA PRO A 74 -4.51 -4.86 6.85
C PRO A 74 -5.66 -5.63 7.55
N VAL A 75 -6.32 -6.49 6.78
CA VAL A 75 -7.33 -7.44 7.27
C VAL A 75 -6.88 -8.86 6.97
N PHE A 76 -6.84 -9.71 7.99
CA PHE A 76 -6.58 -11.16 7.89
C PHE A 76 -7.75 -11.91 8.51
N ASP A 77 -8.63 -12.48 7.68
CA ASP A 77 -9.85 -13.10 8.21
C ASP A 77 -10.44 -14.15 7.27
N THR A 78 -11.28 -15.01 7.85
CA THR A 78 -12.13 -15.92 7.09
C THR A 78 -13.44 -15.22 6.74
N PHE A 79 -13.73 -15.13 5.46
CA PHE A 79 -14.97 -14.60 4.92
C PHE A 79 -15.88 -15.73 4.47
N ARG A 80 -17.17 -15.60 4.81
CA ARG A 80 -18.23 -16.55 4.41
C ARG A 80 -17.93 -18.00 4.77
N ASP A 81 -17.09 -18.20 5.79
CA ASP A 81 -16.64 -19.50 6.30
C ASP A 81 -15.95 -20.40 5.25
N ASN A 82 -15.52 -19.86 4.11
CA ASN A 82 -14.99 -20.66 3.00
C ASN A 82 -13.80 -20.04 2.27
N ALA A 83 -13.43 -18.79 2.57
CA ALA A 83 -12.29 -18.13 1.96
C ALA A 83 -11.51 -17.31 3.00
N TYR A 84 -10.21 -17.55 3.09
CA TYR A 84 -9.33 -16.68 3.87
C TYR A 84 -8.87 -15.51 3.00
N VAL A 85 -9.02 -14.29 3.52
CA VAL A 85 -8.67 -13.06 2.81
C VAL A 85 -7.51 -12.39 3.54
N ILE A 86 -6.45 -12.12 2.79
CA ILE A 86 -5.36 -11.22 3.18
C ILE A 86 -5.55 -9.94 2.38
N ALA A 87 -6.24 -8.96 2.96
CA ALA A 87 -6.41 -7.65 2.35
C ALA A 87 -5.38 -6.68 2.93
N ASP A 88 -4.36 -6.36 2.14
CA ASP A 88 -3.37 -5.35 2.49
C ASP A 88 -4.00 -3.94 2.52
N SER A 89 -3.34 -3.01 3.22
CA SER A 89 -3.64 -1.58 3.19
C SER A 89 -2.41 -0.79 2.73
N ASN A 90 -1.80 -1.23 1.63
CA ASN A 90 -0.62 -0.64 1.00
C ASN A 90 0.69 -0.76 1.82
N HIS A 91 0.82 -1.80 2.66
CA HIS A 91 2.05 -2.10 3.43
C HIS A 91 2.95 -3.15 2.76
N GLY A 92 2.47 -3.80 1.70
CA GLY A 92 3.19 -4.58 0.68
C GLY A 92 4.34 -5.43 1.21
N TYR A 93 5.56 -4.87 1.22
CA TYR A 93 6.77 -5.60 1.61
C TYR A 93 6.72 -6.19 3.03
N LYS A 94 6.01 -5.52 3.97
CA LYS A 94 5.89 -5.98 5.36
C LYS A 94 5.01 -7.22 5.49
N MET A 95 4.28 -7.59 4.43
CA MET A 95 3.32 -8.69 4.42
C MET A 95 3.96 -10.05 4.16
N ASN A 96 5.24 -10.13 3.80
CA ASN A 96 5.93 -11.40 3.56
C ASN A 96 5.92 -12.33 4.80
N GLY A 97 5.98 -11.77 6.02
CA GLY A 97 5.89 -12.55 7.26
C GLY A 97 4.46 -12.96 7.63
N VAL A 98 3.44 -12.35 7.03
CA VAL A 98 2.03 -12.66 7.30
C VAL A 98 1.64 -14.00 6.68
N GLY A 99 2.24 -14.38 5.55
CA GLY A 99 1.92 -15.64 4.87
C GLY A 99 2.14 -16.87 5.76
N ASP A 100 3.24 -16.89 6.51
CA ASP A 100 3.56 -17.96 7.47
C ASP A 100 2.53 -18.01 8.62
N LEU A 101 2.20 -16.84 9.20
CA LEU A 101 1.20 -16.71 10.25
C LEU A 101 -0.19 -17.20 9.81
N VAL A 102 -0.61 -16.83 8.59
CA VAL A 102 -1.90 -17.24 8.02
C VAL A 102 -1.90 -18.73 7.71
N ALA A 103 -0.79 -19.28 7.21
CA ALA A 103 -0.68 -20.71 6.95
C ALA A 103 -0.82 -21.54 8.24
N GLY A 104 -0.16 -21.13 9.32
CA GLY A 104 -0.32 -21.76 10.64
C GLY A 104 -1.78 -21.75 11.11
N GLU A 105 -2.45 -20.61 11.04
CA GLU A 105 -3.87 -20.49 11.40
C GLU A 105 -4.77 -21.42 10.58
N LEU A 106 -4.55 -21.50 9.26
CA LEU A 106 -5.30 -22.40 8.37
C LEU A 106 -5.07 -23.88 8.68
N LEU A 107 -3.92 -24.23 9.25
CA LEU A 107 -3.59 -25.59 9.72
C LEU A 107 -4.09 -25.86 11.15
N GLY A 108 -4.77 -24.91 11.77
CA GLY A 108 -5.37 -25.05 13.10
C GLY A 108 -4.48 -24.56 14.26
N GLU A 109 -3.36 -23.90 13.96
CA GLU A 109 -2.54 -23.28 15.00
C GLU A 109 -3.22 -22.02 15.56
N THR A 110 -3.15 -21.84 16.87
CA THR A 110 -3.72 -20.65 17.52
C THR A 110 -2.63 -19.59 17.72
N SER A 111 -2.90 -18.37 17.27
CA SER A 111 -2.04 -17.21 17.52
C SER A 111 -2.89 -16.00 17.88
N ALA A 112 -2.41 -15.19 18.84
CA ALA A 112 -3.05 -13.92 19.18
C ALA A 112 -2.64 -12.77 18.24
N LEU A 113 -1.64 -12.99 17.36
CA LEU A 113 -1.11 -11.95 16.48
C LEU A 113 -2.11 -11.43 15.43
N PRO A 114 -2.97 -12.27 14.80
CA PRO A 114 -3.95 -11.79 13.84
C PRO A 114 -5.13 -11.04 14.47
N GLU A 115 -5.36 -11.17 15.79
CA GLU A 115 -6.57 -10.67 16.46
C GLU A 115 -6.85 -9.16 16.24
N PRO A 116 -5.84 -8.26 16.29
CA PRO A 116 -6.07 -6.85 15.97
C PRO A 116 -6.48 -6.62 14.51
N PHE A 117 -6.13 -7.53 13.59
CA PHE A 117 -6.33 -7.42 12.15
C PHE A 117 -7.61 -8.11 11.65
N ARG A 118 -8.44 -8.63 12.55
CA ARG A 118 -9.74 -9.22 12.16
C ARG A 118 -10.66 -8.19 11.55
N PHE A 119 -11.52 -8.63 10.64
CA PHE A 119 -12.54 -7.77 10.04
C PHE A 119 -13.58 -7.33 11.07
N SER A 120 -13.82 -8.17 12.09
CA SER A 120 -14.74 -7.90 13.20
C SER A 120 -14.39 -6.63 14.01
N ARG A 121 -13.16 -6.11 13.89
CA ARG A 121 -12.76 -4.86 14.56
C ARG A 121 -13.62 -3.67 14.17
N TYR A 122 -14.11 -3.63 12.93
CA TYR A 122 -14.99 -2.56 12.45
C TYR A 122 -16.36 -2.60 13.12
N ALA A 123 -16.93 -3.80 13.27
CA ALA A 123 -18.22 -3.98 13.94
C ALA A 123 -18.12 -3.77 15.46
N THR A 124 -16.99 -4.13 16.07
CA THR A 124 -16.78 -4.05 17.52
C THR A 124 -16.18 -2.72 18.00
N GLY A 125 -15.78 -1.84 17.08
CA GLY A 125 -15.15 -0.55 17.40
C GLY A 125 -13.71 -0.67 17.90
N LYS A 126 -13.09 -1.85 17.82
CA LYS A 126 -11.69 -2.08 18.25
C LYS A 126 -10.69 -1.67 17.14
N LEU A 127 -10.87 -0.47 16.62
CA LEU A 127 -10.04 0.05 15.52
C LEU A 127 -8.60 0.28 15.98
N HIS A 128 -7.68 0.25 15.02
CA HIS A 128 -6.30 0.63 15.29
C HIS A 128 -6.16 2.13 15.61
N PRO A 129 -5.09 2.54 16.32
CA PRO A 129 -4.83 3.95 16.60
C PRO A 129 -4.67 4.76 15.32
N VAL A 130 -5.22 5.98 15.32
CA VAL A 130 -4.94 6.97 14.27
C VAL A 130 -3.59 7.60 14.54
N SER A 131 -2.72 7.63 13.54
CA SER A 131 -1.42 8.29 13.67
C SER A 131 -1.56 9.81 13.72
N ASN A 132 -0.72 10.45 14.54
CA ASN A 132 -0.54 11.91 14.53
C ASN A 132 0.42 12.37 13.41
N SER A 133 0.86 11.44 12.57
CA SER A 133 1.69 11.75 11.41
C SER A 133 0.95 12.72 10.48
N PRO A 134 1.64 13.71 9.89
CA PRO A 134 1.06 14.55 8.85
C PRO A 134 0.73 13.77 7.57
N PHE A 135 1.10 12.49 7.49
CA PHE A 135 0.86 11.63 6.35
C PHE A 135 -0.39 10.75 6.57
N PRO A 136 -1.44 10.90 5.76
CA PRO A 136 -2.76 10.30 6.00
C PRO A 136 -2.84 8.76 5.94
N TRP A 137 -1.75 8.08 5.58
CA TRP A 137 -1.65 6.61 5.51
C TRP A 137 -0.85 5.99 6.66
N SER A 138 -0.49 6.80 7.67
CA SER A 138 0.32 6.35 8.80
C SER A 138 -0.52 5.96 10.00
#